data_AF-A0A9P9H9Q5-F1
#
_entry.id   AF-A0A9P9H9Q5-F1
#
_cell.length_a   1.000
_cell.length_b   1.000
_cell.length_c   1.000
_cell.angle_alpha   90.00
_cell.angle_beta   90.00
_cell.angle_gamma   90.00
#
_symmetry.space_group_name_H-M   'P 1'
#
loop_
_entity.id
_entity.type
_entity.pdbx_description
1 polymer ?
#
loop_
_entity_poly.entity_id
_entity_poly.type
_entity_poly.pdbx_seq_one_letter_code
_entity_poly.pdbx_strand_id
1 'polypeptide(L)'
;MAEPDEDTPPLEAPGSDEGPPSKRQRGFIARQACEYCRQKKTRCDEDFPCGLCRSLGIPCRFAQRKATRNEASLGMIVNILRRIEGKIDEDRAVDRNSLTDNRLNVTHSRIILPRSPANSSEILGVPSFLQRRESVVATPTSTTDSSPPISFSAHQVLFWPAIQSAFPESVKLLCQVNGPDYSTRLEASRPNLQLPTSSDLQPDWLSGLSVATLKELSDVYFSTFNLANPILDQKTYFQRTLGVAIDGNFGICIESCIVLVVMALGVIGQKALVEGGFSSATTPGTSGLAGVQDGDMPGLAFFNEARKRLGFLICDQGLQACQFYLLSGLFYAEALRPIDWWSMLNKASACSAYFWNNLSRDRDEWMLDMQSRLFWITSMFEAVLTQELNLPPSNSLELEEHIALPKFISVEDIPSFGSFRYPGDDPFFHYHFLSQLAHRLILTRARNSLFHSSPTADYPPEPVEDELIRQLEQWRQRLPPMLQFDPKAPLSRADSPSDILVTAWLHCRYFVARYHIGRPLLHRALQRPSSLTEGHLRKCRDTIAAVLNWASILQVANSMKSCNPLRFFVSGQLFGQICVIFALSVSPYQHIRDIVSDVDLKWKSFALGYLEESAAHSPTIEQDYQIAKILCEDICKS
;
A
#
# COMPACT_ATOMS: atom_id res chain seq x y z
N MET A 1 -44.06 -57.83 -50.49
CA MET A 1 -45.26 -57.76 -49.64
C MET A 1 -44.79 -57.98 -48.20
N ALA A 2 -44.93 -56.93 -47.40
CA ALA A 2 -45.04 -56.88 -45.94
C ALA A 2 -43.90 -57.45 -45.06
N GLU A 3 -43.12 -56.50 -44.50
CA GLU A 3 -42.68 -56.34 -43.09
C GLU A 3 -43.77 -56.66 -42.04
N PRO A 4 -43.53 -56.64 -40.68
CA PRO A 4 -42.43 -56.03 -39.89
C PRO A 4 -41.78 -56.98 -38.82
N ASP A 5 -40.53 -56.79 -38.35
CA ASP A 5 -39.92 -55.77 -37.47
C ASP A 5 -40.29 -55.90 -35.96
N GLU A 6 -39.31 -56.26 -35.11
CA GLU A 6 -38.76 -55.35 -34.08
C GLU A 6 -37.48 -55.90 -33.42
N ASP A 7 -36.50 -55.01 -33.36
CA ASP A 7 -35.10 -55.14 -32.95
C ASP A 7 -34.89 -55.31 -31.43
N THR A 8 -33.88 -56.10 -31.06
CA THR A 8 -33.09 -55.89 -29.84
C THR A 8 -31.66 -56.39 -30.10
N PRO A 9 -30.62 -55.54 -30.10
CA PRO A 9 -29.24 -56.03 -30.08
C PRO A 9 -28.67 -56.02 -28.65
N PRO A 10 -27.94 -57.07 -28.24
CA PRO A 10 -27.16 -57.08 -27.02
C PRO A 10 -25.76 -56.45 -27.18
N LEU A 11 -25.24 -56.00 -26.04
CA LEU A 11 -23.93 -55.40 -25.76
C LEU A 11 -22.73 -56.09 -26.46
N GLU A 12 -21.99 -55.32 -27.25
CA GLU A 12 -20.61 -55.60 -27.66
C GLU A 12 -19.63 -54.57 -27.07
N ALA A 13 -18.45 -55.06 -26.69
CA ALA A 13 -17.37 -54.33 -26.04
C ALA A 13 -16.66 -53.32 -26.96
N PRO A 14 -16.18 -52.17 -26.46
CA PRO A 14 -15.27 -51.32 -27.22
C PRO A 14 -13.81 -51.67 -26.93
N GLY A 15 -13.10 -51.99 -28.01
CA GLY A 15 -11.65 -52.15 -28.08
C GLY A 15 -10.89 -50.83 -27.89
N SER A 16 -9.60 -51.02 -27.67
CA SER A 16 -8.54 -50.04 -27.50
C SER A 16 -8.36 -49.12 -28.71
N ASP A 17 -8.59 -47.82 -28.51
CA ASP A 17 -8.18 -46.75 -29.44
C ASP A 17 -6.93 -46.06 -28.87
N GLU A 18 -5.78 -46.27 -29.51
CA GLU A 18 -4.53 -45.58 -29.21
C GLU A 18 -4.64 -44.11 -29.63
N GLY A 19 -4.94 -43.24 -28.66
CA GLY A 19 -4.93 -41.80 -28.84
C GLY A 19 -3.52 -41.23 -29.12
N PRO A 20 -3.43 -40.10 -29.86
CA PRO A 20 -2.16 -39.54 -30.29
C PRO A 20 -1.32 -39.03 -29.10
N PRO A 21 0.02 -39.07 -29.20
CA PRO A 21 0.91 -38.82 -28.06
C PRO A 21 0.73 -37.41 -27.51
N SER A 22 0.63 -37.34 -26.17
CA SER A 22 0.48 -36.11 -25.40
C SER A 22 1.62 -35.12 -25.72
N LYS A 23 1.23 -33.91 -26.14
CA LYS A 23 2.18 -32.83 -26.42
C LYS A 23 2.88 -32.44 -25.11
N ARG A 24 4.17 -32.78 -25.01
CA ARG A 24 5.13 -32.20 -24.06
C ARG A 24 4.91 -30.68 -23.95
N GLN A 25 4.49 -30.24 -22.77
CA GLN A 25 4.29 -28.83 -22.45
C GLN A 25 5.68 -28.15 -22.40
N ARG A 26 6.04 -27.43 -23.46
CA ARG A 26 7.27 -26.65 -23.52
C ARG A 26 7.14 -25.44 -22.60
N GLY A 27 7.84 -25.48 -21.47
CA GLY A 27 8.16 -24.30 -20.67
C GLY A 27 9.17 -23.43 -21.40
N PHE A 28 8.70 -22.52 -22.25
CA PHE A 28 9.34 -21.26 -22.61
C PHE A 28 8.35 -20.48 -23.48
N ILE A 29 8.16 -19.20 -23.19
CA ILE A 29 7.28 -18.28 -23.94
C ILE A 29 7.56 -18.43 -25.44
N ALA A 30 6.56 -18.82 -26.24
CA ALA A 30 6.71 -18.91 -27.69
C ALA A 30 7.08 -17.53 -28.24
N ARG A 31 8.32 -17.39 -28.72
CA ARG A 31 8.83 -16.15 -29.32
C ARG A 31 8.10 -15.92 -30.65
N GLN A 32 7.64 -14.69 -30.86
CA GLN A 32 6.74 -14.35 -31.97
C GLN A 32 7.51 -14.38 -33.31
N ALA A 33 6.98 -15.07 -34.33
CA ALA A 33 7.50 -14.98 -35.69
C ALA A 33 7.41 -13.54 -36.22
N CYS A 34 8.40 -13.09 -37.00
CA CYS A 34 8.38 -11.77 -37.62
C CYS A 34 7.14 -11.58 -38.52
N GLU A 35 6.74 -10.33 -38.77
CA GLU A 35 5.50 -9.98 -39.47
C GLU A 35 5.40 -10.66 -40.84
N TYR A 36 6.51 -10.72 -41.59
CA TYR A 36 6.53 -11.36 -42.90
C TYR A 36 6.32 -12.88 -42.81
N CYS A 37 7.04 -13.57 -41.92
CA CYS A 37 6.89 -15.01 -41.73
C CYS A 37 5.48 -15.35 -41.23
N ARG A 38 4.91 -14.48 -40.37
CA ARG A 38 3.54 -14.61 -39.87
C ARG A 38 2.50 -14.43 -40.98
N GLN A 39 2.66 -13.42 -41.85
CA GLN A 39 1.74 -13.17 -42.96
C GLN A 39 1.79 -14.30 -44.00
N LYS A 40 2.98 -14.85 -44.25
CA LYS A 40 3.17 -15.97 -45.18
C LYS A 40 2.91 -17.34 -44.57
N LYS A 41 2.57 -17.42 -43.27
CA LYS A 41 2.42 -18.68 -42.50
C LYS A 41 3.62 -19.62 -42.69
N THR A 42 4.82 -19.05 -42.75
CA THR A 42 6.08 -19.79 -42.90
C THR A 42 6.84 -19.82 -41.58
N ARG A 43 7.69 -20.84 -41.40
CA ARG A 43 8.47 -21.00 -40.18
C ARG A 43 9.54 -19.90 -40.10
N CYS A 44 9.48 -19.10 -39.04
CA CYS A 44 10.53 -18.14 -38.71
C CYS A 44 11.59 -18.86 -37.87
N ASP A 45 12.86 -18.62 -38.17
CA ASP A 45 14.01 -19.09 -37.40
C ASP A 45 14.40 -18.14 -36.26
N GLU A 46 13.63 -17.05 -36.10
CA GLU A 46 13.67 -16.14 -34.94
C GLU A 46 14.98 -15.34 -34.77
N ASP A 47 15.89 -15.39 -35.75
CA ASP A 47 17.10 -14.56 -35.80
C ASP A 47 16.78 -13.13 -36.30
N PHE A 48 17.67 -12.15 -36.09
CA PHE A 48 17.46 -10.77 -36.59
C PHE A 48 18.61 -10.27 -37.47
N PRO A 49 18.40 -10.08 -38.79
CA PRO A 49 17.21 -10.46 -39.55
C PRO A 49 17.09 -12.00 -39.69
N CYS A 50 15.84 -12.49 -39.69
CA CYS A 50 15.51 -13.90 -39.81
C CYS A 50 16.13 -14.50 -41.09
N GLY A 51 16.57 -15.75 -41.09
CA GLY A 51 17.28 -16.36 -42.22
C GLY A 51 16.47 -16.35 -43.52
N LEU A 52 15.14 -16.54 -43.42
CA LEU A 52 14.23 -16.40 -44.55
C LEU A 52 14.15 -14.95 -45.05
N CYS A 53 14.13 -13.99 -44.13
CA CYS A 53 14.07 -12.56 -44.44
C CYS A 53 15.38 -12.08 -45.07
N ARG A 54 16.51 -12.61 -44.58
CA ARG A 54 17.86 -12.34 -45.04
C ARG A 54 18.10 -12.90 -46.44
N SER A 55 17.66 -14.14 -46.70
CA SER A 55 17.82 -14.78 -48.01
C SER A 55 16.94 -14.14 -49.10
N LEU A 56 15.78 -13.60 -48.71
CA LEU A 56 14.86 -12.92 -49.61
C LEU A 56 15.13 -11.41 -49.76
N GLY A 57 16.10 -10.84 -49.03
CA GLY A 57 16.45 -9.42 -49.09
C GLY A 57 15.33 -8.48 -48.62
N ILE A 58 14.42 -8.95 -47.77
CA ILE A 58 13.23 -8.22 -47.32
C ILE A 58 13.40 -7.73 -45.86
N PRO A 59 12.79 -6.59 -45.50
CA PRO A 59 12.89 -6.03 -44.15
C PRO A 59 12.21 -6.95 -43.12
N CYS A 60 13.02 -7.51 -42.22
CA CYS A 60 12.53 -8.31 -41.09
C CYS A 60 12.02 -7.38 -39.98
N ARG A 61 10.70 -7.32 -39.78
CA ARG A 61 10.07 -6.51 -38.71
C ARG A 61 9.36 -7.43 -37.72
N PHE A 62 9.64 -7.24 -36.43
CA PHE A 62 8.89 -7.86 -35.35
C PHE A 62 7.96 -6.79 -34.77
N ALA A 63 6.67 -7.10 -34.63
CA ALA A 63 5.70 -6.16 -34.06
C ALA A 63 6.14 -5.76 -32.64
N GLN A 64 6.11 -4.47 -32.32
CA GLN A 64 6.40 -3.99 -30.97
C GLN A 64 5.40 -4.62 -29.99
N ARG A 65 5.92 -5.32 -28.98
CA ARG A 65 5.10 -5.90 -27.92
C ARG A 65 4.40 -4.77 -27.15
N LYS A 66 3.13 -4.98 -26.78
CA LYS A 66 2.52 -4.19 -25.71
C LYS A 66 3.36 -4.35 -24.44
N ALA A 67 3.63 -3.26 -23.75
CA ALA A 67 4.41 -3.27 -22.52
C ALA A 67 3.80 -4.29 -21.54
N THR A 68 4.63 -5.14 -20.96
CA THR A 68 4.20 -6.02 -19.87
C THR A 68 3.92 -5.19 -18.62
N ARG A 69 3.04 -5.68 -17.73
CA ARG A 69 2.74 -5.02 -16.44
C ARG A 69 4.02 -4.64 -15.65
N ASN A 70 5.07 -5.44 -15.79
CA ASN A 70 6.37 -5.20 -15.18
C ASN A 70 7.14 -4.02 -15.82
N GLU A 71 7.01 -3.83 -17.14
CA GLU A 71 7.59 -2.68 -17.86
C GLU A 71 6.82 -1.38 -17.59
N ALA A 72 5.49 -1.46 -17.45
CA ALA A 72 4.66 -0.31 -17.05
C ALA A 72 5.01 0.16 -15.63
N SER A 73 5.15 -0.79 -14.69
CA SER A 73 5.59 -0.50 -13.31
C SER A 73 6.99 0.11 -13.27
N LEU A 74 7.92 -0.39 -14.11
CA LEU A 74 9.26 0.18 -14.25
C LEU A 74 9.26 1.59 -14.82
N GLY A 75 8.49 1.83 -15.90
CA GLY A 75 8.34 3.16 -16.48
C GLY A 75 7.75 4.16 -15.48
N MET A 76 6.79 3.73 -14.67
CA MET A 76 6.18 4.54 -13.63
C MET A 76 7.17 4.85 -12.49
N ILE A 77 7.91 3.85 -11.99
CA ILE A 77 8.98 4.06 -11.00
C ILE A 77 10.01 5.06 -11.55
N VAL A 78 10.46 4.89 -12.79
CA VAL A 78 11.41 5.81 -13.43
C VAL A 78 10.83 7.22 -13.55
N ASN A 79 9.56 7.38 -13.89
CA ASN A 79 8.90 8.69 -13.95
C ASN A 79 8.76 9.33 -12.57
N ILE A 80 8.46 8.56 -11.52
CA ILE A 80 8.45 9.04 -10.14
C ILE A 80 9.86 9.52 -9.75
N LEU A 81 10.88 8.72 -10.01
CA LEU A 81 12.27 9.07 -9.73
C LEU A 81 12.71 10.34 -10.50
N ARG A 82 12.36 10.46 -11.79
CA ARG A 82 12.64 11.69 -12.56
C ARG A 82 11.90 12.91 -12.02
N ARG A 83 10.67 12.74 -11.51
CA ARG A 83 9.89 13.83 -10.92
C ARG A 83 10.49 14.31 -9.61
N ILE A 84 11.01 13.36 -8.83
CA ILE A 84 11.79 13.63 -7.62
C ILE A 84 13.06 14.41 -8.01
N GLU A 85 13.80 13.97 -9.03
CA GLU A 85 15.03 14.61 -9.51
C GLU A 85 14.82 16.02 -10.12
N GLY A 86 13.90 16.16 -11.08
CA GLY A 86 13.74 17.42 -11.84
C GLY A 86 13.31 18.61 -10.98
N LYS A 87 12.64 18.33 -9.86
CA LYS A 87 12.09 19.35 -8.96
C LYS A 87 13.13 19.74 -7.89
N ILE A 88 14.14 18.89 -7.62
CA ILE A 88 15.38 19.23 -6.88
C ILE A 88 16.26 20.18 -7.69
N ASP A 89 16.36 19.99 -9.01
CA ASP A 89 17.16 20.86 -9.87
C ASP A 89 16.54 22.26 -10.01
N GLU A 90 15.21 22.36 -9.99
CA GLU A 90 14.48 23.64 -9.92
C GLU A 90 14.77 24.38 -8.60
N ASP A 91 14.71 23.70 -7.44
CA ASP A 91 15.03 24.31 -6.14
C ASP A 91 16.50 24.75 -6.04
N ARG A 92 17.44 23.97 -6.61
CA ARG A 92 18.86 24.36 -6.71
C ARG A 92 19.11 25.55 -7.63
N ALA A 93 18.29 25.73 -8.67
CA ALA A 93 18.37 26.89 -9.56
C ALA A 93 17.86 28.18 -8.89
N VAL A 94 16.86 28.07 -8.01
CA VAL A 94 16.33 29.18 -7.21
C VAL A 94 17.33 29.63 -6.13
N ASP A 95 18.01 28.69 -5.47
CA ASP A 95 19.07 29.01 -4.49
C ASP A 95 20.31 29.64 -5.14
N ARG A 96 20.67 29.21 -6.37
CA ARG A 96 21.82 29.77 -7.08
C ARG A 96 21.59 31.20 -7.59
N ASN A 97 20.34 31.59 -7.83
CA ASN A 97 19.97 32.95 -8.22
C ASN A 97 19.76 33.89 -7.02
N SER A 98 19.56 33.35 -5.81
CA SER A 98 19.38 34.15 -4.58
C SER A 98 20.69 34.66 -3.97
N LEU A 99 21.85 34.16 -4.45
CA LEU A 99 23.17 34.54 -3.95
C LEU A 99 23.88 35.63 -4.76
N THR A 100 23.26 36.16 -5.83
CA THR A 100 23.91 37.14 -6.72
C THR A 100 23.27 38.51 -6.82
N ASP A 101 22.12 38.79 -6.20
CA ASP A 101 21.46 40.10 -6.37
C ASP A 101 21.14 40.78 -5.04
N ASN A 102 22.17 41.40 -4.46
CA ASN A 102 22.02 42.41 -3.42
C ASN A 102 22.67 43.70 -3.92
N ARG A 103 21.93 44.51 -4.68
CA ARG A 103 22.15 45.97 -4.85
C ARG A 103 20.99 46.68 -5.58
N LEU A 104 20.24 47.47 -4.82
CA LEU A 104 19.63 48.77 -5.15
C LEU A 104 18.86 48.91 -6.49
N ASN A 105 17.52 48.94 -6.46
CA ASN A 105 16.74 50.16 -6.76
C ASN A 105 15.22 49.97 -6.74
N VAL A 106 14.57 51.08 -6.37
CA VAL A 106 13.12 51.34 -6.33
C VAL A 106 12.55 51.53 -7.74
N THR A 107 11.24 51.26 -7.86
CA THR A 107 10.26 51.66 -8.90
C THR A 107 10.09 50.86 -10.20
N HIS A 108 8.79 50.68 -10.50
CA HIS A 108 8.10 50.23 -11.73
C HIS A 108 7.82 48.73 -11.91
N SER A 109 6.58 48.40 -11.55
CA SER A 109 5.78 47.27 -12.02
C SER A 109 5.90 47.05 -13.53
N ARG A 110 6.27 45.83 -13.93
CA ARG A 110 5.81 45.20 -15.17
C ARG A 110 5.52 43.73 -14.91
N ILE A 111 4.26 43.38 -15.13
CA ILE A 111 3.72 42.03 -15.19
C ILE A 111 4.44 41.29 -16.33
N ILE A 112 5.12 40.19 -16.02
CA ILE A 112 5.60 39.23 -17.01
C ILE A 112 4.93 37.90 -16.67
N LEU A 113 3.93 37.54 -17.47
CA LEU A 113 3.35 36.19 -17.51
C LEU A 113 4.45 35.19 -17.87
N PRO A 114 4.65 34.09 -17.12
CA PRO A 114 5.44 32.97 -17.60
C PRO A 114 4.67 32.29 -18.75
N ARG A 115 5.26 32.33 -19.94
CA ARG A 115 4.84 31.53 -21.09
C ARG A 115 5.14 30.06 -20.78
N SER A 116 4.11 29.24 -20.62
CA SER A 116 4.22 27.79 -20.57
C SER A 116 4.98 27.26 -21.80
N PRO A 117 5.94 26.34 -21.65
CA PRO A 117 6.37 25.49 -22.75
C PRO A 117 5.32 24.39 -22.95
N ALA A 118 4.17 24.77 -23.51
CA ALA A 118 3.30 23.84 -24.21
C ALA A 118 3.95 23.61 -25.58
N ASN A 119 4.59 22.46 -25.77
CA ASN A 119 4.68 21.73 -27.05
C ASN A 119 5.59 20.51 -26.90
N SER A 120 4.99 19.41 -26.45
CA SER A 120 5.38 18.05 -26.86
C SER A 120 4.17 17.14 -26.70
N SER A 121 3.10 17.50 -27.40
CA SER A 121 1.91 16.68 -27.60
C SER A 121 1.87 16.26 -29.06
N GLU A 122 2.79 15.40 -29.46
CA GLU A 122 2.67 14.55 -30.64
C GLU A 122 3.30 13.20 -30.28
N ILE A 123 2.64 12.12 -30.70
CA ILE A 123 2.84 10.72 -30.28
C ILE A 123 2.05 10.38 -29.00
N LEU A 124 0.72 10.32 -29.12
CA LEU A 124 -0.11 9.20 -28.63
C LEU A 124 -1.47 9.37 -29.30
N GLY A 125 -1.69 8.61 -30.38
CA GLY A 125 -2.99 8.54 -31.04
C GLY A 125 -4.02 7.98 -30.05
N VAL A 126 -5.05 8.76 -29.78
CA VAL A 126 -6.24 8.37 -29.03
C VAL A 126 -7.00 7.29 -29.82
N PRO A 127 -7.24 6.08 -29.30
CA PRO A 127 -8.25 5.21 -29.85
C PRO A 127 -9.61 5.51 -29.21
N SER A 128 -10.61 5.63 -30.09
CA SER A 128 -12.02 5.85 -29.82
C SER A 128 -12.61 4.88 -28.78
N PHE A 129 -13.29 5.45 -27.76
CA PHE A 129 -14.01 4.77 -26.70
C PHE A 129 -15.40 4.27 -27.15
N LEU A 130 -15.48 3.33 -28.09
CA LEU A 130 -16.74 2.61 -28.39
C LEU A 130 -16.49 1.19 -28.90
N GLN A 131 -16.06 0.27 -28.01
CA GLN A 131 -16.39 -1.15 -28.19
C GLN A 131 -16.36 -1.89 -26.85
N ARG A 132 -17.55 -1.97 -26.24
CA ARG A 132 -17.88 -2.87 -25.14
C ARG A 132 -17.54 -4.30 -25.58
N ARG A 133 -16.54 -4.92 -24.96
CA ARG A 133 -16.29 -6.36 -25.05
C ARG A 133 -16.51 -6.94 -23.66
N GLU A 134 -17.58 -7.71 -23.53
CA GLU A 134 -17.88 -8.52 -22.35
C GLU A 134 -16.68 -9.43 -22.06
N SER A 135 -16.03 -9.24 -20.91
CA SER A 135 -15.08 -10.21 -20.37
C SER A 135 -15.82 -10.98 -19.29
N VAL A 136 -16.23 -12.19 -19.66
CA VAL A 136 -16.69 -13.23 -18.74
C VAL A 136 -15.62 -13.41 -17.67
N VAL A 137 -16.02 -13.24 -16.40
CA VAL A 137 -15.23 -13.62 -15.23
C VAL A 137 -14.99 -15.13 -15.33
N ALA A 138 -13.79 -15.53 -15.75
CA ALA A 138 -13.40 -16.92 -15.73
C ALA A 138 -13.07 -17.30 -14.27
N THR A 139 -14.01 -17.98 -13.62
CA THR A 139 -13.77 -18.72 -12.38
C THR A 139 -12.63 -19.70 -12.61
N PRO A 140 -11.57 -19.75 -11.77
CA PRO A 140 -10.51 -20.72 -11.96
C PRO A 140 -11.06 -22.12 -11.70
N THR A 141 -11.16 -22.92 -12.76
CA THR A 141 -11.43 -24.36 -12.67
C THR A 141 -10.23 -25.05 -12.02
N SER A 142 -10.54 -25.83 -10.98
CA SER A 142 -9.62 -26.70 -10.27
C SER A 142 -8.97 -27.71 -11.24
N THR A 143 -7.68 -27.56 -11.46
CA THR A 143 -6.82 -28.63 -11.95
C THR A 143 -5.82 -28.97 -10.85
N THR A 144 -5.90 -30.22 -10.42
CA THR A 144 -5.07 -30.88 -9.42
C THR A 144 -3.60 -30.94 -9.85
N ASP A 145 -2.70 -30.95 -8.87
CA ASP A 145 -1.23 -30.84 -8.92
C ASP A 145 -0.63 -29.44 -9.16
N SER A 146 -0.64 -28.61 -8.11
CA SER A 146 0.38 -27.58 -7.91
C SER A 146 0.59 -27.33 -6.41
N SER A 147 1.85 -27.38 -5.95
CA SER A 147 2.20 -26.89 -4.62
C SER A 147 1.74 -25.43 -4.49
N PRO A 148 1.02 -25.04 -3.43
CA PRO A 148 0.45 -23.69 -3.33
C PRO A 148 1.56 -22.63 -3.39
N PRO A 149 1.34 -21.49 -4.08
CA PRO A 149 2.29 -20.39 -4.12
C PRO A 149 2.69 -19.94 -2.70
N ILE A 150 3.96 -19.59 -2.50
CA ILE A 150 4.42 -18.95 -1.26
C ILE A 150 3.59 -17.67 -1.08
N SER A 151 2.81 -17.58 -0.01
CA SER A 151 1.96 -16.41 0.20
C SER A 151 2.79 -15.17 0.55
N PHE A 152 2.32 -14.01 0.11
CA PHE A 152 2.88 -12.72 0.48
C PHE A 152 2.41 -12.25 1.87
N SER A 153 1.28 -12.73 2.36
CA SER A 153 0.75 -12.37 3.68
C SER A 153 1.66 -12.85 4.81
N ALA A 154 1.88 -12.01 5.80
CA ALA A 154 2.66 -12.36 6.99
C ALA A 154 1.96 -13.43 7.85
N HIS A 155 0.62 -13.39 7.95
CA HIS A 155 -0.14 -14.40 8.69
C HIS A 155 -0.05 -15.79 8.03
N GLN A 156 0.13 -15.84 6.71
CA GLN A 156 0.25 -17.09 5.96
C GLN A 156 1.60 -17.79 6.15
N VAL A 157 2.61 -17.09 6.69
CA VAL A 157 3.90 -17.68 7.10
C VAL A 157 3.68 -18.79 8.13
N LEU A 158 2.69 -18.63 9.03
CA LEU A 158 2.31 -19.61 10.03
C LEU A 158 1.94 -20.99 9.42
N PHE A 159 1.48 -20.99 8.16
CA PHE A 159 1.02 -22.20 7.47
C PHE A 159 2.04 -22.77 6.49
N TRP A 160 3.29 -22.28 6.50
CA TRP A 160 4.34 -22.89 5.70
C TRP A 160 4.69 -24.29 6.23
N PRO A 161 4.78 -25.32 5.39
CA PRO A 161 5.02 -26.69 5.85
C PRO A 161 6.27 -26.85 6.73
N ALA A 162 7.38 -26.21 6.36
CA ALA A 162 8.62 -26.27 7.15
C ALA A 162 8.50 -25.56 8.51
N ILE A 163 7.72 -24.47 8.57
CA ILE A 163 7.45 -23.75 9.83
C ILE A 163 6.53 -24.58 10.72
N GLN A 164 5.45 -25.14 10.18
CA GLN A 164 4.55 -26.01 10.94
C GLN A 164 5.27 -27.25 11.51
N SER A 165 6.21 -27.83 10.77
CA SER A 165 7.00 -28.95 11.27
C SER A 165 7.90 -28.60 12.45
N ALA A 166 8.32 -27.33 12.56
CA ALA A 166 9.18 -26.85 13.64
C ALA A 166 8.40 -26.50 14.91
N PHE A 167 7.09 -26.23 14.82
CA PHE A 167 6.32 -25.72 15.96
C PHE A 167 6.09 -26.75 17.08
N PRO A 168 5.93 -26.29 18.34
CA PRO A 168 5.39 -27.09 19.42
C PRO A 168 3.97 -27.61 19.11
N GLU A 169 3.59 -28.74 19.69
CA GLU A 169 2.26 -29.34 19.47
C GLU A 169 1.10 -28.42 19.86
N SER A 170 1.27 -27.59 20.89
CA SER A 170 0.27 -26.58 21.29
C SER A 170 -0.01 -25.57 20.17
N VAL A 171 1.03 -25.06 19.51
CA VAL A 171 0.91 -24.11 18.40
C VAL A 171 0.36 -24.80 17.15
N LYS A 172 0.76 -26.04 16.86
CA LYS A 172 0.19 -26.82 15.74
C LYS A 172 -1.32 -26.99 15.90
N LEU A 173 -1.80 -27.29 17.11
CA LEU A 173 -3.23 -27.41 17.40
C LEU A 173 -3.96 -26.07 17.18
N LEU A 174 -3.40 -24.95 17.65
CA LEU A 174 -3.95 -23.62 17.39
C LEU A 174 -4.04 -23.32 15.89
N CYS A 175 -3.01 -23.68 15.12
CA CYS A 175 -3.02 -23.51 13.66
C CYS A 175 -4.14 -24.33 12.99
N GLN A 176 -4.37 -25.57 13.44
CA GLN A 176 -5.43 -26.44 12.91
C GLN A 176 -6.83 -25.89 13.23
N VAL A 177 -7.05 -25.38 14.44
CA VAL A 177 -8.32 -24.79 14.86
C VAL A 177 -8.61 -23.50 14.09
N ASN A 178 -7.60 -22.65 13.93
CA ASN A 178 -7.73 -21.35 13.28
C ASN A 178 -7.86 -21.49 11.75
N GLY A 179 -7.07 -22.35 11.12
CA GLY A 179 -7.00 -22.46 9.66
C GLY A 179 -6.39 -21.21 8.99
N PRO A 180 -6.10 -21.26 7.68
CA PRO A 180 -5.31 -20.24 6.99
C PRO A 180 -5.95 -18.85 6.96
N ASP A 181 -7.28 -18.76 6.90
CA ASP A 181 -7.99 -17.47 6.76
C ASP A 181 -8.50 -16.91 8.10
N TYR A 182 -7.90 -17.32 9.23
CA TYR A 182 -8.35 -16.91 10.56
C TYR A 182 -8.30 -15.39 10.77
N SER A 183 -7.28 -14.70 10.27
CA SER A 183 -7.12 -13.26 10.43
C SER A 183 -8.32 -12.52 9.83
N THR A 184 -8.65 -12.82 8.58
CA THR A 184 -9.81 -12.26 7.88
C THR A 184 -11.12 -12.63 8.55
N ARG A 185 -11.28 -13.90 8.97
CA ARG A 185 -12.52 -14.38 9.60
C ARG A 185 -12.78 -13.73 10.95
N LEU A 186 -11.75 -13.63 11.81
CA LEU A 186 -11.87 -13.00 13.12
C LEU A 186 -12.25 -11.52 12.99
N GLU A 187 -11.57 -10.78 12.11
CA GLU A 187 -11.88 -9.37 11.89
C GLU A 187 -13.25 -9.15 11.23
N ALA A 188 -13.67 -10.03 10.32
CA ALA A 188 -14.99 -9.98 9.70
C ALA A 188 -16.13 -10.29 10.69
N SER A 189 -15.87 -11.08 11.73
CA SER A 189 -16.84 -11.39 12.79
C SER A 189 -16.97 -10.32 13.87
N ARG A 190 -16.20 -9.22 13.79
CA ARG A 190 -16.21 -8.19 14.83
C ARG A 190 -17.57 -7.49 14.89
N PRO A 191 -18.05 -7.16 16.10
CA PRO A 191 -19.23 -6.33 16.24
C PRO A 191 -18.98 -4.96 15.59
N ASN A 192 -20.05 -4.36 15.07
CA ASN A 192 -20.02 -3.00 14.54
C ASN A 192 -19.52 -2.02 15.61
N LEU A 193 -18.85 -0.96 15.15
CA LEU A 193 -18.33 0.07 16.04
C LEU A 193 -19.48 0.74 16.82
N GLN A 194 -19.31 0.84 18.15
CA GLN A 194 -20.35 1.24 19.10
C GLN A 194 -21.10 2.50 18.67
N LEU A 195 -22.42 2.47 18.82
CA LEU A 195 -23.29 3.63 18.67
C LEU A 195 -23.43 4.31 20.03
N PRO A 196 -23.49 5.65 20.11
CA PRO A 196 -23.76 6.33 21.36
C PRO A 196 -25.13 5.89 21.89
N THR A 197 -25.21 5.47 23.15
CA THR A 197 -26.50 5.20 23.78
C THR A 197 -27.25 6.52 23.93
N SER A 198 -28.58 6.53 23.89
CA SER A 198 -29.38 7.75 24.04
C SER A 198 -29.13 8.52 25.34
N SER A 199 -28.53 7.87 26.33
CA SER A 199 -28.14 8.46 27.62
C SER A 199 -26.77 9.17 27.60
N ASP A 200 -25.95 8.94 26.58
CA ASP A 200 -24.52 9.33 26.56
C ASP A 200 -24.26 10.67 25.86
N LEU A 201 -25.25 11.23 25.16
CA LEU A 201 -25.10 12.49 24.41
C LEU A 201 -26.14 13.51 24.86
N GLN A 202 -25.68 14.70 25.24
CA GLN A 202 -26.57 15.86 25.29
C GLN A 202 -27.15 16.09 23.89
N PRO A 203 -28.48 16.29 23.77
CA PRO A 203 -29.06 16.69 22.50
C PRO A 203 -28.39 17.98 22.03
N ASP A 204 -27.83 17.93 20.81
CA ASP A 204 -27.18 19.04 20.10
C ASP A 204 -25.82 19.53 20.65
N TRP A 205 -24.98 18.65 21.24
CA TRP A 205 -23.64 19.03 21.72
C TRP A 205 -22.71 19.68 20.66
N LEU A 206 -22.96 19.43 19.37
CA LEU A 206 -22.21 20.04 18.27
C LEU A 206 -22.39 21.57 18.22
N SER A 207 -23.56 22.10 18.60
CA SER A 207 -23.79 23.56 18.62
C SER A 207 -23.05 24.27 19.76
N GLY A 208 -22.60 23.52 20.77
CA GLY A 208 -21.74 24.03 21.85
C GLY A 208 -20.26 24.17 21.47
N LEU A 209 -19.84 23.72 20.28
CA LEU A 209 -18.43 23.76 19.88
C LEU A 209 -18.00 25.16 19.46
N SER A 210 -16.88 25.61 20.00
CA SER A 210 -16.28 26.89 19.58
C SER A 210 -15.58 26.74 18.23
N VAL A 211 -15.61 27.80 17.42
CA VAL A 211 -14.86 27.86 16.15
C VAL A 211 -13.34 27.69 16.39
N ALA A 212 -12.84 28.13 17.54
CA ALA A 212 -11.45 27.94 17.94
C ALA A 212 -11.10 26.45 18.12
N THR A 213 -11.96 25.68 18.77
CA THR A 213 -11.80 24.23 18.94
C THR A 213 -11.81 23.51 17.59
N LEU A 214 -12.75 23.88 16.69
CA LEU A 214 -12.81 23.31 15.35
C LEU A 214 -11.51 23.57 14.59
N LYS A 215 -11.03 24.82 14.61
CA LYS A 215 -9.79 25.19 13.94
C LYS A 215 -8.57 24.48 14.54
N GLU A 216 -8.47 24.37 15.86
CA GLU A 216 -7.38 23.68 16.56
C GLU A 216 -7.29 22.21 16.13
N LEU A 217 -8.41 21.48 16.19
CA LEU A 217 -8.45 20.07 15.78
C LEU A 217 -8.18 19.90 14.28
N SER A 218 -8.65 20.81 13.43
CA SER A 218 -8.32 20.83 12.01
C SER A 218 -6.82 21.01 11.78
N ASP A 219 -6.21 21.99 12.45
CA ASP A 219 -4.77 22.26 12.38
C ASP A 219 -3.96 21.02 12.82
N VAL A 220 -4.40 20.34 13.87
CA VAL A 220 -3.80 19.07 14.33
C VAL A 220 -3.88 17.99 13.24
N TYR A 221 -5.04 17.79 12.60
CA TYR A 221 -5.17 16.84 11.48
C TYR A 221 -4.17 17.14 10.34
N PHE A 222 -4.05 18.41 9.95
CA PHE A 222 -3.14 18.80 8.87
C PHE A 222 -1.67 18.64 9.24
N SER A 223 -1.32 18.82 10.51
CA SER A 223 0.03 18.61 11.05
C SER A 223 0.38 17.15 11.38
N THR A 224 -0.55 16.22 11.17
CA THR A 224 -0.36 14.79 11.48
C THR A 224 -0.75 13.91 10.28
N PHE A 225 -2.01 13.51 10.17
CA PHE A 225 -2.50 12.55 9.18
C PHE A 225 -2.33 13.02 7.72
N ASN A 226 -2.54 14.31 7.46
CA ASN A 226 -2.48 14.85 6.10
C ASN A 226 -1.04 14.99 5.56
N LEU A 227 -0.01 14.94 6.42
CA LEU A 227 1.40 15.05 6.02
C LEU A 227 1.82 13.89 5.11
N ALA A 228 1.46 12.66 5.50
CA ALA A 228 1.78 11.46 4.74
C ALA A 228 0.71 11.10 3.69
N ASN A 229 -0.53 11.54 3.93
CA ASN A 229 -1.70 11.22 3.12
C ASN A 229 -2.47 12.50 2.78
N PRO A 230 -2.09 13.24 1.73
CA PRO A 230 -2.69 14.53 1.38
C PRO A 230 -4.08 14.34 0.75
N ILE A 231 -5.05 13.89 1.57
CA ILE A 231 -6.45 13.63 1.22
C ILE A 231 -7.18 14.95 1.00
N LEU A 232 -6.85 15.96 1.81
CA LEU A 232 -7.45 17.29 1.74
C LEU A 232 -6.43 18.33 1.32
N ASP A 233 -6.89 19.27 0.49
CA ASP A 233 -6.21 20.53 0.26
C ASP A 233 -6.54 21.49 1.42
N GLN A 234 -5.50 21.94 2.13
CA GLN A 234 -5.68 22.70 3.37
C GLN A 234 -6.40 24.04 3.14
N LYS A 235 -6.07 24.75 2.05
CA LYS A 235 -6.68 26.04 1.70
C LYS A 235 -8.17 25.86 1.40
N THR A 236 -8.51 24.90 0.56
CA THR A 236 -9.90 24.58 0.20
C THR A 236 -10.71 24.15 1.41
N TYR A 237 -10.12 23.34 2.30
CA TYR A 237 -10.80 22.90 3.52
C TYR A 237 -11.18 24.08 4.41
N PHE A 238 -10.22 24.92 4.79
CA PHE A 238 -10.50 26.02 5.74
C PHE A 238 -11.41 27.10 5.15
N GLN A 239 -11.29 27.39 3.85
CA GLN A 239 -12.05 28.47 3.24
C GLN A 239 -13.42 28.06 2.70
N ARG A 240 -13.63 26.78 2.39
CA ARG A 240 -14.88 26.30 1.80
C ARG A 240 -15.53 25.25 2.70
N THR A 241 -14.89 24.09 2.87
CA THR A 241 -15.49 22.93 3.55
C THR A 241 -15.87 23.22 5.01
N LEU A 242 -14.97 23.86 5.76
CA LEU A 242 -15.21 24.20 7.16
C LEU A 242 -16.32 25.24 7.31
N GLY A 243 -16.33 26.28 6.46
CA GLY A 243 -17.36 27.32 6.46
C GLY A 243 -18.76 26.75 6.21
N VAL A 244 -18.91 25.90 5.19
CA VAL A 244 -20.20 25.25 4.87
C VAL A 244 -20.73 24.40 6.03
N ALA A 245 -19.85 23.67 6.73
CA ALA A 245 -20.25 22.87 7.88
C ALA A 245 -20.72 23.75 9.06
N ILE A 246 -20.01 24.86 9.33
CA ILE A 246 -20.36 25.80 10.41
C ILE A 246 -21.66 26.53 10.09
N ASP A 247 -21.77 27.13 8.89
CA ASP A 247 -22.94 27.90 8.45
C ASP A 247 -24.21 27.01 8.37
N GLY A 248 -24.02 25.75 8.00
CA GLY A 248 -25.08 24.74 7.97
C GLY A 248 -25.38 24.07 9.32
N ASN A 249 -24.78 24.53 10.42
CA ASN A 249 -24.88 23.95 11.77
C ASN A 249 -24.69 22.42 11.78
N PHE A 250 -23.65 21.94 11.09
CA PHE A 250 -23.37 20.52 10.88
C PHE A 250 -24.59 19.76 10.36
N GLY A 251 -25.26 20.25 9.32
CA GLY A 251 -26.41 19.59 8.68
C GLY A 251 -26.07 18.29 7.95
N ILE A 252 -27.06 17.72 7.25
CA ILE A 252 -26.87 16.53 6.40
C ILE A 252 -26.26 16.96 5.06
N CYS A 253 -24.95 17.14 5.03
CA CYS A 253 -24.17 17.41 3.83
C CYS A 253 -22.76 16.77 3.93
N ILE A 254 -22.10 16.61 2.79
CA ILE A 254 -20.80 15.92 2.73
C ILE A 254 -19.69 16.71 3.43
N GLU A 255 -19.77 18.04 3.40
CA GLU A 255 -18.84 18.94 4.10
C GLU A 255 -18.88 18.72 5.60
N SER A 256 -20.08 18.64 6.19
CA SER A 256 -20.26 18.34 7.60
C SER A 256 -19.67 16.98 7.96
N CYS A 257 -19.91 15.96 7.13
CA CYS A 257 -19.31 14.64 7.31
C CYS A 257 -17.77 14.71 7.28
N ILE A 258 -17.17 15.41 6.31
CA ILE A 258 -15.71 15.57 6.22
C ILE A 258 -15.17 16.28 7.45
N VAL A 259 -15.74 17.42 7.85
CA VAL A 259 -15.27 18.20 9.01
C VAL A 259 -15.33 17.36 10.27
N LEU A 260 -16.42 16.62 10.50
CA LEU A 260 -16.57 15.75 11.67
C LEU A 260 -15.52 14.63 11.69
N VAL A 261 -15.20 13.98 10.56
CA VAL A 261 -14.12 12.99 10.53
C VAL A 261 -12.74 13.64 10.72
N VAL A 262 -12.52 14.85 10.19
CA VAL A 262 -11.29 15.63 10.44
C VAL A 262 -11.16 15.96 11.93
N MET A 263 -12.26 16.30 12.62
CA MET A 263 -12.24 16.51 14.08
C MET A 263 -11.88 15.23 14.82
N ALA A 264 -12.47 14.10 14.44
CA ALA A 264 -12.18 12.80 15.03
C ALA A 264 -10.69 12.44 14.91
N LEU A 265 -10.12 12.60 13.71
CA LEU A 265 -8.69 12.40 13.47
C LEU A 265 -7.83 13.46 14.16
N GLY A 266 -8.32 14.70 14.32
CA GLY A 266 -7.66 15.76 15.08
C GLY A 266 -7.50 15.40 16.56
N VAL A 267 -8.54 14.82 17.18
CA VAL A 267 -8.47 14.33 18.58
C VAL A 267 -7.43 13.21 18.71
N ILE A 268 -7.44 12.26 17.78
CA ILE A 268 -6.44 11.18 17.73
C ILE A 268 -5.03 11.75 17.50
N GLY A 269 -4.89 12.73 16.61
CA GLY A 269 -3.62 13.40 16.32
C GLY A 269 -3.08 14.18 17.51
N GLN A 270 -3.95 14.79 18.33
CA GLN A 270 -3.54 15.48 19.55
C GLN A 270 -2.96 14.50 20.56
N LYS A 271 -3.59 13.33 20.72
CA LYS A 271 -3.03 12.23 21.53
C LYS A 271 -1.65 11.82 20.99
N ALA A 272 -1.51 11.65 19.68
CA ALA A 272 -0.22 11.31 19.07
C ALA A 272 0.87 12.37 19.32
N LEU A 273 0.53 13.66 19.26
CA LEU A 273 1.47 14.76 19.56
C LEU A 273 1.92 14.74 21.02
N VAL A 274 1.02 14.39 21.96
CA VAL A 274 1.36 14.20 23.38
C VAL A 274 2.27 12.98 23.56
N GLU A 275 1.97 11.85 22.90
CA GLU A 275 2.81 10.63 22.92
C GLU A 275 4.24 10.94 22.44
N GLY A 276 4.37 11.74 21.38
CA GLY A 276 5.67 12.16 20.83
C GLY A 276 6.38 13.27 21.62
N GLY A 277 5.72 13.85 22.64
CA GLY A 277 6.28 14.95 23.44
C GLY A 277 6.31 16.32 22.74
N PHE A 278 5.50 16.51 21.69
CA PHE A 278 5.40 17.76 20.93
C PHE A 278 4.26 18.68 21.38
N SER A 279 3.38 18.19 22.27
CA SER A 279 2.30 18.97 22.87
C SER A 279 2.15 18.63 24.36
N SER A 280 1.67 19.59 25.15
CA SER A 280 1.38 19.35 26.58
C SER A 280 0.04 18.62 26.75
N ALA A 281 -0.01 17.66 27.68
CA ALA A 281 -1.25 16.99 28.08
C ALA A 281 -2.33 17.96 28.59
N THR A 282 -1.93 19.17 29.02
CA THR A 282 -2.81 20.27 29.40
C THR A 282 -3.08 21.19 28.21
N THR A 283 -3.93 20.78 27.26
CA THR A 283 -4.40 21.72 26.22
C THR A 283 -5.89 22.06 26.44
N PRO A 284 -6.31 23.35 26.44
CA PRO A 284 -7.64 23.81 26.86
C PRO A 284 -8.82 23.50 25.92
N GLY A 285 -8.63 22.71 24.85
CA GLY A 285 -9.62 22.50 23.79
C GLY A 285 -10.70 21.45 24.12
N THR A 286 -10.45 20.55 25.07
CA THR A 286 -11.40 19.51 25.49
C THR A 286 -12.32 19.95 26.64
N SER A 287 -12.12 21.14 27.22
CA SER A 287 -13.02 21.66 28.27
C SER A 287 -14.47 21.82 27.80
N GLY A 288 -14.73 21.98 26.49
CA GLY A 288 -16.08 21.95 25.91
C GLY A 288 -16.61 20.54 25.61
N LEU A 289 -15.75 19.52 25.65
CA LEU A 289 -16.08 18.10 25.47
C LEU A 289 -16.26 17.39 26.82
N ALA A 290 -16.29 18.12 27.95
CA ALA A 290 -16.33 17.59 29.31
C ALA A 290 -17.58 16.72 29.66
N GLY A 291 -18.52 16.54 28.72
CA GLY A 291 -19.65 15.62 28.82
C GLY A 291 -19.68 14.51 27.77
N VAL A 292 -18.77 14.49 26.81
CA VAL A 292 -18.64 13.42 25.81
C VAL A 292 -17.66 12.40 26.37
N GLN A 293 -18.18 11.31 26.92
CA GLN A 293 -17.34 10.16 27.26
C GLN A 293 -16.84 9.54 25.94
N ASP A 294 -15.70 10.01 25.43
CA ASP A 294 -14.88 9.15 24.59
C ASP A 294 -14.46 7.99 25.49
N GLY A 295 -15.03 6.81 25.27
CA GLY A 295 -14.57 5.58 25.91
C GLY A 295 -13.13 5.25 25.47
N ASP A 296 -12.85 3.98 25.21
CA ASP A 296 -11.50 3.55 24.82
C ASP A 296 -11.02 4.09 23.45
N MET A 297 -11.86 4.79 22.68
CA MET A 297 -11.57 5.25 21.32
C MET A 297 -11.71 6.78 21.16
N PRO A 298 -10.60 7.52 21.10
CA PRO A 298 -10.61 8.97 20.93
C PRO A 298 -11.25 9.41 19.60
N GLY A 299 -12.02 10.49 19.63
CA GLY A 299 -12.70 11.07 18.47
C GLY A 299 -13.94 10.29 18.01
N LEU A 300 -14.35 9.24 18.72
CA LEU A 300 -15.46 8.37 18.30
C LEU A 300 -16.79 9.12 18.24
N ALA A 301 -17.03 10.06 19.15
CA ALA A 301 -18.26 10.86 19.14
C ALA A 301 -18.41 11.68 17.84
N PHE A 302 -17.35 12.36 17.40
CA PHE A 302 -17.32 13.09 16.13
C PHE A 302 -17.53 12.14 14.95
N PHE A 303 -16.83 11.00 14.95
CA PHE A 303 -16.96 10.00 13.90
C PHE A 303 -18.40 9.46 13.82
N ASN A 304 -19.07 9.25 14.95
CA ASN A 304 -20.46 8.79 15.02
C ASN A 304 -21.43 9.80 14.41
N GLU A 305 -21.24 11.09 14.68
CA GLU A 305 -22.04 12.15 14.07
C GLU A 305 -21.86 12.22 12.54
N ALA A 306 -20.65 11.95 12.05
CA ALA A 306 -20.39 11.83 10.61
C ALA A 306 -21.10 10.61 10.00
N ARG A 307 -20.99 9.43 10.66
CA ARG A 307 -21.64 8.18 10.23
C ARG A 307 -23.17 8.32 10.15
N LYS A 308 -23.78 9.01 11.12
CA LYS A 308 -25.23 9.29 11.14
C LYS A 308 -25.68 10.08 9.91
N ARG A 309 -24.93 11.10 9.50
CA ARG A 309 -25.26 11.99 8.37
C ARG A 309 -25.03 11.35 7.01
N LEU A 310 -24.02 10.47 6.90
CA LEU A 310 -23.68 9.80 5.65
C LEU A 310 -24.84 8.98 5.05
N GLY A 311 -25.80 8.52 5.84
CA GLY A 311 -26.86 7.62 5.40
C GLY A 311 -27.60 8.07 4.12
N PHE A 312 -27.89 9.38 4.00
CA PHE A 312 -28.55 9.96 2.83
C PHE A 312 -27.59 10.31 1.68
N LEU A 313 -26.28 10.27 1.92
CA LEU A 313 -25.22 10.70 1.01
C LEU A 313 -24.43 9.51 0.43
N ILE A 314 -24.76 8.27 0.82
CA ILE A 314 -23.97 7.06 0.53
C ILE A 314 -23.77 6.78 -0.97
N CYS A 315 -24.67 7.29 -1.82
CA CYS A 315 -24.62 7.09 -3.26
C CYS A 315 -23.71 8.11 -3.98
N ASP A 316 -23.25 9.17 -3.30
CA ASP A 316 -22.41 10.20 -3.91
C ASP A 316 -21.05 9.61 -4.36
N GLN A 317 -20.65 9.96 -5.58
CA GLN A 317 -19.39 9.50 -6.22
C GLN A 317 -18.43 10.66 -6.52
N GLY A 318 -18.65 11.81 -5.90
CA GLY A 318 -17.86 13.02 -6.10
C GLY A 318 -16.50 13.01 -5.39
N LEU A 319 -15.71 14.07 -5.62
CA LEU A 319 -14.41 14.27 -4.97
C LEU A 319 -14.53 14.22 -3.43
N GLN A 320 -15.48 14.96 -2.86
CA GLN A 320 -15.69 15.04 -1.42
C GLN A 320 -16.18 13.70 -0.82
N ALA A 321 -16.98 12.94 -1.55
CA ALA A 321 -17.36 11.59 -1.12
C ALA A 321 -16.13 10.67 -1.01
N CYS A 322 -15.25 10.72 -2.02
CA CYS A 322 -13.98 9.99 -2.00
C CYS A 322 -13.09 10.42 -0.81
N GLN A 323 -12.97 11.74 -0.56
CA GLN A 323 -12.24 12.28 0.60
C GLN A 323 -12.82 11.77 1.92
N PHE A 324 -14.14 11.83 2.08
CA PHE A 324 -14.83 11.32 3.26
C PHE A 324 -14.53 9.83 3.49
N TYR A 325 -14.59 9.00 2.43
CA TYR A 325 -14.29 7.57 2.56
C TYR A 325 -12.84 7.30 2.94
N LEU A 326 -11.88 8.04 2.37
CA LEU A 326 -10.46 7.89 2.74
C LEU A 326 -10.18 8.33 4.18
N LEU A 327 -10.75 9.47 4.62
CA LEU A 327 -10.66 9.93 6.01
C LEU A 327 -11.29 8.93 6.98
N SER A 328 -12.46 8.39 6.65
CA SER A 328 -13.12 7.36 7.44
C SER A 328 -12.30 6.08 7.49
N GLY A 329 -11.61 5.74 6.38
CA GLY A 329 -10.65 4.66 6.32
C GLY A 329 -9.50 4.84 7.32
N LEU A 330 -8.91 6.04 7.40
CA LEU A 330 -7.87 6.34 8.39
C LEU A 330 -8.38 6.18 9.82
N PHE A 331 -9.62 6.61 10.12
CA PHE A 331 -10.21 6.40 11.44
C PHE A 331 -10.33 4.90 11.77
N TYR A 332 -10.84 4.08 10.84
CA TYR A 332 -10.90 2.63 11.03
C TYR A 332 -9.52 1.97 11.13
N ALA A 333 -8.51 2.53 10.46
CA ALA A 333 -7.13 2.07 10.56
C ALA A 333 -6.57 2.27 11.99
N GLU A 334 -6.75 3.45 12.58
CA GLU A 334 -6.35 3.76 13.96
C GLU A 334 -7.15 2.94 15.00
N ALA A 335 -8.40 2.62 14.67
CA ALA A 335 -9.24 1.70 15.43
C ALA A 335 -8.83 0.22 15.30
N LEU A 336 -7.81 -0.10 14.49
CA LEU A 336 -7.37 -1.46 14.16
C LEU A 336 -8.50 -2.33 13.60
N ARG A 337 -9.34 -1.77 12.73
CA ARG A 337 -10.48 -2.44 12.08
C ARG A 337 -10.27 -2.59 10.57
N PRO A 338 -9.44 -3.54 10.12
CA PRO A 338 -9.00 -3.62 8.73
C PRO A 338 -10.13 -3.94 7.74
N ILE A 339 -11.17 -4.69 8.14
CA ILE A 339 -12.31 -5.02 7.26
C ILE A 339 -13.20 -3.79 7.01
N ASP A 340 -13.44 -2.98 8.05
CA ASP A 340 -14.16 -1.71 7.91
C ASP A 340 -13.34 -0.71 7.09
N TRP A 341 -12.02 -0.67 7.30
CA TRP A 341 -11.12 0.14 6.49
C TRP A 341 -11.17 -0.26 5.01
N TRP A 342 -11.04 -1.56 4.69
CA TRP A 342 -11.18 -2.08 3.33
C TRP A 342 -12.53 -1.72 2.71
N SER A 343 -13.62 -1.75 3.49
CA SER A 343 -14.94 -1.34 3.01
C SER A 343 -14.98 0.14 2.60
N MET A 344 -14.30 1.02 3.34
CA MET A 344 -14.18 2.43 2.96
C MET A 344 -13.31 2.62 1.71
N LEU A 345 -12.21 1.88 1.60
CA LEU A 345 -11.35 1.94 0.41
C LEU A 345 -12.06 1.47 -0.85
N ASN A 346 -12.93 0.46 -0.79
CA ASN A 346 -13.73 0.06 -1.94
C ASN A 346 -14.67 1.18 -2.40
N LYS A 347 -15.26 1.93 -1.47
CA LYS A 347 -16.09 3.08 -1.83
C LYS A 347 -15.27 4.21 -2.43
N ALA A 348 -14.08 4.51 -1.89
CA ALA A 348 -13.14 5.46 -2.49
C ALA A 348 -12.67 5.02 -3.88
N SER A 349 -12.45 3.71 -4.08
CA SER A 349 -12.11 3.13 -5.38
C SER A 349 -13.27 3.26 -6.38
N ALA A 350 -14.51 3.04 -5.94
CA ALA A 350 -15.70 3.27 -6.77
C ALA A 350 -15.85 4.74 -7.19
N CYS A 351 -15.63 5.69 -6.27
CA CYS A 351 -15.59 7.12 -6.62
C CYS A 351 -14.49 7.39 -7.67
N SER A 352 -13.29 6.83 -7.46
CA SER A 352 -12.16 6.98 -8.37
C SER A 352 -12.46 6.44 -9.76
N ALA A 353 -13.01 5.23 -9.84
CA ALA A 353 -13.45 4.66 -11.11
C ALA A 353 -14.53 5.53 -11.77
N TYR A 354 -15.47 6.08 -11.00
CA TYR A 354 -16.51 6.95 -11.55
C TYR A 354 -15.93 8.20 -12.21
N PHE A 355 -15.10 8.99 -11.52
CA PHE A 355 -14.62 10.25 -12.11
C PHE A 355 -13.55 10.06 -13.21
N TRP A 356 -12.74 8.99 -13.17
CA TRP A 356 -11.76 8.70 -14.22
C TRP A 356 -12.36 8.08 -15.49
N ASN A 357 -13.50 7.37 -15.39
CA ASN A 357 -14.22 6.88 -16.56
C ASN A 357 -15.20 7.91 -17.14
N ASN A 358 -15.56 8.94 -16.38
CA ASN A 358 -16.48 10.00 -16.78
C ASN A 358 -15.79 11.36 -16.77
N LEU A 359 -14.66 11.47 -17.48
CA LEU A 359 -13.91 12.73 -17.60
C LEU A 359 -14.71 13.77 -18.42
N SER A 360 -15.04 14.90 -17.81
CA SER A 360 -15.55 16.07 -18.53
C SER A 360 -14.40 16.88 -19.14
N ARG A 361 -14.66 17.56 -20.27
CA ARG A 361 -13.64 18.35 -20.99
C ARG A 361 -13.21 19.63 -20.26
N ASP A 362 -14.03 20.10 -19.31
CA ASP A 362 -13.87 21.41 -18.65
C ASP A 362 -13.37 21.30 -17.20
N ARG A 363 -12.69 20.20 -16.80
CA ARG A 363 -12.18 20.11 -15.42
C ARG A 363 -10.96 21.00 -15.22
N ASP A 364 -11.01 21.76 -14.15
CA ASP A 364 -9.89 22.48 -13.54
C ASP A 364 -8.71 21.54 -13.24
N GLU A 365 -7.48 22.01 -13.49
CA GLU A 365 -6.24 21.25 -13.26
C GLU A 365 -6.10 20.85 -11.79
N TRP A 366 -6.50 21.72 -10.86
CA TRP A 366 -6.49 21.41 -9.43
C TRP A 366 -7.41 20.23 -9.10
N MET A 367 -8.59 20.15 -9.71
CA MET A 367 -9.53 19.06 -9.47
C MET A 367 -8.96 17.73 -9.96
N LEU A 368 -8.35 17.71 -11.15
CA LEU A 368 -7.68 16.52 -11.69
C LEU A 368 -6.50 16.08 -10.81
N ASP A 369 -5.74 17.04 -10.29
CA ASP A 369 -4.64 16.77 -9.37
C ASP A 369 -5.13 16.15 -8.06
N MET A 370 -6.16 16.72 -7.44
CA MET A 370 -6.78 16.16 -6.23
C MET A 370 -7.33 14.75 -6.48
N GLN A 371 -8.05 14.54 -7.58
CA GLN A 371 -8.55 13.23 -8.01
C GLN A 371 -7.42 12.20 -8.18
N SER A 372 -6.28 12.61 -8.71
CA SER A 372 -5.08 11.78 -8.79
C SER A 372 -4.53 11.44 -7.40
N ARG A 373 -4.40 12.41 -6.49
CA ARG A 373 -3.95 12.17 -5.10
C ARG A 373 -4.81 11.09 -4.43
N LEU A 374 -6.14 11.21 -4.50
CA LEU A 374 -7.05 10.26 -3.87
C LEU A 374 -6.96 8.86 -4.48
N PHE A 375 -6.82 8.76 -5.81
CA PHE A 375 -6.63 7.47 -6.49
C PHE A 375 -5.35 6.78 -5.98
N TRP A 376 -4.23 7.49 -5.92
CA TRP A 376 -2.95 6.92 -5.50
C TRP A 376 -2.91 6.57 -4.00
N ILE A 377 -3.59 7.34 -3.15
CA ILE A 377 -3.79 6.97 -1.73
C ILE A 377 -4.62 5.68 -1.63
N THR A 378 -5.73 5.61 -2.37
CA THR A 378 -6.62 4.44 -2.38
C THR A 378 -5.88 3.19 -2.82
N SER A 379 -5.16 3.24 -3.96
CA SER A 379 -4.41 2.10 -4.49
C SER A 379 -3.24 1.68 -3.61
N MET A 380 -2.66 2.61 -2.84
CA MET A 380 -1.63 2.31 -1.86
C MET A 380 -2.16 1.50 -0.68
N PHE A 381 -3.25 1.94 -0.05
CA PHE A 381 -3.80 1.21 1.09
C PHE A 381 -4.49 -0.09 0.68
N GLU A 382 -5.15 -0.11 -0.48
CA GLU A 382 -5.78 -1.32 -1.01
C GLU A 382 -4.75 -2.43 -1.22
N ALA A 383 -3.56 -2.10 -1.76
CA ALA A 383 -2.50 -3.07 -1.96
C ALA A 383 -2.09 -3.75 -0.64
N VAL A 384 -1.98 -3.00 0.46
CA VAL A 384 -1.60 -3.55 1.77
C VAL A 384 -2.70 -4.49 2.30
N LEU A 385 -3.96 -4.04 2.30
CA LEU A 385 -5.10 -4.82 2.82
C LEU A 385 -5.34 -6.11 2.03
N THR A 386 -5.42 -6.00 0.71
CA THR A 386 -5.72 -7.16 -0.16
C THR A 386 -4.61 -8.20 -0.14
N GLN A 387 -3.35 -7.78 0.01
CA GLN A 387 -2.20 -8.69 0.06
C GLN A 387 -2.06 -9.41 1.39
N GLU A 388 -2.39 -8.76 2.51
CA GLU A 388 -2.20 -9.32 3.84
C GLU A 388 -3.40 -10.15 4.32
N LEU A 389 -4.61 -9.76 3.94
CA LEU A 389 -5.86 -10.41 4.36
C LEU A 389 -6.55 -11.21 3.25
N ASN A 390 -5.90 -11.37 2.09
CA ASN A 390 -6.47 -12.06 0.92
C ASN A 390 -7.86 -11.54 0.50
N LEU A 391 -8.11 -10.25 0.72
CA LEU A 391 -9.40 -9.63 0.41
C LEU A 391 -9.54 -9.40 -1.11
N PRO A 392 -10.77 -9.41 -1.65
CA PRO A 392 -11.02 -9.10 -3.05
C PRO A 392 -10.48 -7.69 -3.40
N PRO A 393 -9.64 -7.57 -4.45
CA PRO A 393 -9.21 -6.27 -4.94
C PRO A 393 -10.29 -5.61 -5.81
N SER A 394 -10.27 -4.28 -5.89
CA SER A 394 -11.02 -3.53 -6.89
C SER A 394 -10.32 -3.53 -8.25
N ASN A 395 -10.98 -2.97 -9.28
CA ASN A 395 -10.43 -2.83 -10.64
C ASN A 395 -9.44 -1.65 -10.78
N SER A 396 -8.88 -1.14 -9.67
CA SER A 396 -7.98 0.03 -9.64
C SER A 396 -6.73 -0.14 -10.50
N LEU A 397 -6.26 -1.38 -10.69
CA LEU A 397 -5.07 -1.71 -11.48
C LEU A 397 -5.17 -1.31 -12.95
N GLU A 398 -6.36 -1.36 -13.56
CA GLU A 398 -6.55 -0.99 -14.97
C GLU A 398 -6.43 0.52 -15.18
N LEU A 399 -6.84 1.28 -14.17
CA LEU A 399 -6.76 2.73 -14.16
C LEU A 399 -5.34 3.22 -13.86
N GLU A 400 -4.55 2.44 -13.12
CA GLU A 400 -3.20 2.80 -12.68
C GLU A 400 -2.28 3.18 -13.84
N GLU A 401 -2.39 2.50 -14.99
CA GLU A 401 -1.57 2.77 -16.19
C GLU A 401 -1.87 4.12 -16.85
N HIS A 402 -3.05 4.70 -16.60
CA HIS A 402 -3.56 5.86 -17.33
C HIS A 402 -3.63 7.12 -16.46
N ILE A 403 -3.50 6.99 -15.14
CA ILE A 403 -3.61 8.10 -14.21
C ILE A 403 -2.23 8.73 -14.00
N ALA A 404 -2.14 10.03 -14.25
CA ALA A 404 -0.91 10.77 -14.02
C ALA A 404 -0.57 10.84 -12.52
N LEU A 405 0.72 10.95 -12.20
CA LEU A 405 1.18 11.16 -10.82
C LEU A 405 0.74 12.55 -10.32
N PRO A 406 0.44 12.70 -9.02
CA PRO A 406 0.04 14.00 -8.47
C PRO A 406 1.15 15.03 -8.62
N LYS A 407 0.76 16.22 -9.06
CA LYS A 407 1.60 17.40 -9.17
C LYS A 407 1.55 18.31 -7.95
N PHE A 408 0.54 18.14 -7.11
CA PHE A 408 0.29 18.96 -5.93
C PHE A 408 0.00 20.41 -6.28
N ILE A 409 -0.94 20.59 -7.22
CA ILE A 409 -1.39 21.92 -7.65
C ILE A 409 -2.15 22.56 -6.49
N SER A 410 -1.85 23.82 -6.18
CA SER A 410 -2.63 24.63 -5.23
C SER A 410 -3.74 25.40 -5.96
N VAL A 411 -4.85 25.67 -5.29
CA VAL A 411 -5.92 26.51 -5.85
C VAL A 411 -5.42 27.96 -6.03
N GLU A 412 -5.52 28.50 -7.24
CA GLU A 412 -5.07 29.87 -7.57
C GLU A 412 -6.08 30.95 -7.13
N ASP A 413 -7.38 30.66 -7.18
CA ASP A 413 -8.47 31.61 -6.92
C ASP A 413 -8.75 31.89 -5.44
N ILE A 414 -7.96 31.30 -4.55
CA ILE A 414 -8.10 31.43 -3.11
C ILE A 414 -7.06 32.44 -2.61
N PRO A 415 -7.47 33.64 -2.15
CA PRO A 415 -6.53 34.59 -1.56
C PRO A 415 -5.83 33.94 -0.38
N SER A 416 -4.50 33.88 -0.44
CA SER A 416 -3.72 33.51 0.73
C SER A 416 -3.80 34.65 1.74
N PHE A 417 -4.53 34.45 2.83
CA PHE A 417 -4.56 35.42 3.93
C PHE A 417 -3.20 35.41 4.64
N GLY A 418 -2.34 36.36 4.26
CA GLY A 418 -0.98 36.52 4.79
C GLY A 418 0.09 35.65 4.11
N SER A 419 1.35 35.87 4.48
CA SER A 419 2.52 35.08 4.03
C SER A 419 2.60 33.69 4.70
N PHE A 420 1.48 33.15 5.16
CA PHE A 420 1.44 31.90 5.93
C PHE A 420 1.64 30.72 4.97
N ARG A 421 2.81 30.06 5.03
CA ARG A 421 3.00 28.77 4.38
C ARG A 421 2.34 27.70 5.24
N TYR A 422 1.37 27.02 4.65
CA TYR A 422 0.74 25.86 5.27
C TYR A 422 1.72 24.68 5.22
N PRO A 423 1.80 23.84 6.28
CA PRO A 423 2.69 22.67 6.28
C PRO A 423 2.50 21.79 5.04
N GLY A 424 1.25 21.62 4.57
CA GLY A 424 0.93 20.82 3.38
C GLY A 424 1.42 21.39 2.04
N ASP A 425 1.87 22.65 1.98
CA ASP A 425 2.46 23.24 0.75
C ASP A 425 3.97 22.95 0.63
N ASP A 426 4.58 22.32 1.64
CA ASP A 426 6.02 22.01 1.64
C ASP A 426 6.36 20.88 0.64
N PRO A 427 7.26 21.12 -0.34
CA PRO A 427 7.74 20.09 -1.25
C PRO A 427 8.23 18.81 -0.55
N PHE A 428 8.73 18.91 0.69
CA PHE A 428 9.15 17.78 1.51
C PHE A 428 8.07 16.69 1.60
N PHE A 429 6.82 17.05 1.94
CA PHE A 429 5.72 16.09 2.09
C PHE A 429 5.25 15.52 0.73
N HIS A 430 5.31 16.34 -0.32
CA HIS A 430 5.00 15.92 -1.69
C HIS A 430 5.99 14.86 -2.20
N TYR A 431 7.29 15.07 -1.98
CA TYR A 431 8.31 14.08 -2.33
C TYR A 431 8.20 12.82 -1.49
N HIS A 432 7.87 12.94 -0.21
CA HIS A 432 7.60 11.77 0.63
C HIS A 432 6.46 10.94 0.04
N PHE A 433 5.31 11.55 -0.27
CA PHE A 433 4.18 10.85 -0.88
C PHE A 433 4.57 10.13 -2.18
N LEU A 434 5.25 10.82 -3.09
CA LEU A 434 5.74 10.21 -4.34
C LEU A 434 6.71 9.04 -4.07
N SER A 435 7.60 9.19 -3.09
CA SER A 435 8.55 8.15 -2.69
C SER A 435 7.84 6.91 -2.14
N GLN A 436 6.75 7.07 -1.40
CA GLN A 436 5.89 5.97 -0.94
C GLN A 436 5.26 5.20 -2.11
N LEU A 437 4.80 5.91 -3.16
CA LEU A 437 4.25 5.27 -4.35
C LEU A 437 5.29 4.45 -5.11
N ALA A 438 6.50 5.00 -5.32
CA ALA A 438 7.59 4.26 -5.95
C ALA A 438 7.95 2.99 -5.16
N HIS A 439 7.98 3.10 -3.83
CA HIS A 439 8.20 1.95 -2.96
C HIS A 439 7.10 0.89 -3.09
N ARG A 440 5.81 1.28 -3.12
CA ARG A 440 4.68 0.35 -3.33
C ARG A 440 4.82 -0.44 -4.64
N LEU A 441 5.28 0.21 -5.71
CA LEU A 441 5.48 -0.44 -7.01
C LEU A 441 6.59 -1.50 -6.95
N ILE A 442 7.69 -1.22 -6.22
CA ILE A 442 8.78 -2.19 -5.99
C ILE A 442 8.23 -3.40 -5.24
N LEU A 443 7.47 -3.21 -4.15
CA LEU A 443 6.86 -4.31 -3.39
C LEU A 443 5.85 -5.12 -4.22
N THR A 444 5.03 -4.45 -5.02
CA THR A 444 4.08 -5.11 -5.91
C THR A 444 4.81 -6.00 -6.92
N ARG A 445 5.95 -5.53 -7.44
CA ARG A 445 6.79 -6.33 -8.33
C ARG A 445 7.46 -7.49 -7.59
N ALA A 446 7.95 -7.28 -6.37
CA ALA A 446 8.52 -8.34 -5.54
C ALA A 446 7.50 -9.46 -5.31
N ARG A 447 6.27 -9.11 -4.93
CA ARG A 447 5.14 -10.05 -4.83
C ARG A 447 4.95 -10.83 -6.13
N ASN A 448 4.74 -10.14 -7.25
CA ASN A 448 4.41 -10.76 -8.54
C ASN A 448 5.60 -11.50 -9.21
N SER A 449 6.82 -11.38 -8.68
CA SER A 449 8.01 -11.99 -9.30
C SER A 449 8.63 -13.08 -8.42
N LEU A 450 8.51 -12.97 -7.10
CA LEU A 450 9.17 -13.87 -6.15
C LEU A 450 8.20 -14.85 -5.46
N PHE A 451 6.92 -14.49 -5.33
CA PHE A 451 5.93 -15.24 -4.54
C PHE A 451 5.05 -16.13 -5.44
N HIS A 452 5.69 -16.98 -6.25
CA HIS A 452 5.03 -17.96 -7.13
C HIS A 452 5.65 -19.35 -6.97
N SER A 453 4.82 -20.39 -7.01
CA SER A 453 5.28 -21.78 -7.03
C SER A 453 5.68 -22.18 -8.45
N SER A 454 6.97 -22.46 -8.64
CA SER A 454 7.43 -23.17 -9.84
C SER A 454 7.63 -24.64 -9.49
N PRO A 455 6.90 -25.58 -10.12
CA PRO A 455 7.08 -27.01 -9.88
C PRO A 455 8.45 -27.55 -10.31
N THR A 456 9.24 -26.77 -11.04
CA THR A 456 10.55 -27.17 -11.59
C THR A 456 11.71 -26.25 -11.20
N ALA A 457 11.46 -25.14 -10.48
CA ALA A 457 12.51 -24.21 -10.05
C ALA A 457 12.43 -23.97 -8.55
N ASP A 458 13.51 -24.29 -7.84
CA ASP A 458 13.62 -24.32 -6.38
C ASP A 458 13.58 -22.96 -5.68
N TYR A 459 13.45 -21.87 -6.43
CA TYR A 459 13.54 -20.50 -5.96
C TYR A 459 13.26 -19.57 -7.15
N PRO A 460 12.67 -18.37 -7.00
CA PRO A 460 12.77 -17.36 -8.06
C PRO A 460 14.25 -17.16 -8.44
N PRO A 461 14.57 -16.89 -9.71
CA PRO A 461 15.98 -16.77 -10.12
C PRO A 461 16.70 -15.70 -9.31
N GLU A 462 17.88 -16.01 -8.78
CA GLU A 462 18.76 -15.07 -8.06
C GLU A 462 18.92 -13.70 -8.77
N PRO A 463 19.00 -13.62 -10.12
CA PRO A 463 19.02 -12.34 -10.82
C PRO A 463 17.79 -11.44 -10.59
N VAL A 464 16.61 -12.02 -10.32
CA VAL A 464 15.38 -11.25 -10.05
C VAL A 464 15.42 -10.63 -8.66
N GLU A 465 15.89 -11.37 -7.66
CA GLU A 465 16.10 -10.88 -6.30
C GLU A 465 17.15 -9.75 -6.29
N ASP A 466 18.31 -9.98 -6.91
CA ASP A 466 19.40 -9.00 -7.00
C ASP A 466 18.94 -7.72 -7.72
N GLU A 467 18.14 -7.84 -8.78
CA GLU A 467 17.57 -6.70 -9.49
C GLU A 467 16.58 -5.92 -8.62
N LEU A 468 15.74 -6.59 -7.83
CA LEU A 468 14.80 -5.91 -6.92
C LEU A 468 15.54 -5.18 -5.79
N ILE A 469 16.57 -5.79 -5.20
CA ILE A 469 17.44 -5.12 -4.22
C ILE A 469 18.14 -3.92 -4.86
N ARG A 470 18.67 -4.05 -6.08
CA ARG A 470 19.29 -2.94 -6.82
C ARG A 470 18.30 -1.80 -7.03
N GLN A 471 17.05 -2.09 -7.37
CA GLN A 471 16.00 -1.08 -7.53
C GLN A 471 15.65 -0.39 -6.23
N LEU A 472 15.58 -1.13 -5.12
CA LEU A 472 15.35 -0.56 -3.79
C LEU A 472 16.50 0.36 -3.36
N GLU A 473 17.76 -0.03 -3.61
CA GLU A 473 18.91 0.85 -3.36
C GLU A 473 18.88 2.10 -4.24
N GLN A 474 18.54 1.98 -5.51
CA GLN A 474 18.41 3.14 -6.40
C GLN A 474 17.31 4.09 -5.98
N TRP A 475 16.17 3.54 -5.54
CA TRP A 475 15.10 4.34 -4.95
C TRP A 475 15.61 5.14 -3.76
N ARG A 476 16.31 4.51 -2.81
CA ARG A 476 16.88 5.19 -1.64
C ARG A 476 17.90 6.25 -2.02
N GLN A 477 18.82 5.94 -2.92
CA GLN A 477 19.88 6.85 -3.36
C GLN A 477 19.35 8.07 -4.13
N ARG A 478 18.19 7.95 -4.77
CA ARG A 478 17.56 9.02 -5.57
C ARG A 478 16.49 9.80 -4.82
N LEU A 479 16.27 9.51 -3.53
CA LEU A 479 15.45 10.38 -2.69
C LEU A 479 16.04 11.79 -2.67
N PRO A 480 15.22 12.85 -2.56
CA PRO A 480 15.73 14.21 -2.39
C PRO A 480 16.66 14.31 -1.19
N PRO A 481 17.62 15.27 -1.18
CA PRO A 481 18.53 15.47 -0.06
C PRO A 481 17.84 15.53 1.31
N MET A 482 16.62 16.09 1.36
CA MET A 482 15.82 16.24 2.57
C MET A 482 15.23 14.93 3.12
N LEU A 483 15.11 13.90 2.28
CA LEU A 483 14.54 12.58 2.61
C LEU A 483 15.60 11.46 2.50
N GLN A 484 16.79 11.77 2.01
CA GLN A 484 17.86 10.81 1.83
C GLN A 484 18.47 10.42 3.18
N PHE A 485 18.76 9.13 3.35
CA PHE A 485 19.30 8.61 4.60
C PHE A 485 20.35 7.52 4.39
N ASP A 486 21.21 7.39 5.40
CA ASP A 486 22.14 6.27 5.54
C ASP A 486 21.48 5.14 6.37
N PRO A 487 21.25 3.95 5.80
CA PRO A 487 20.72 2.80 6.53
C PRO A 487 21.55 2.37 7.75
N LYS A 488 22.82 2.77 7.82
CA LYS A 488 23.72 2.44 8.95
C LYS A 488 23.72 3.50 10.04
N ALA A 489 23.21 4.69 9.76
CA ALA A 489 23.15 5.75 10.77
C ALA A 489 21.98 5.46 11.73
N PRO A 490 22.20 5.53 13.05
CA PRO A 490 21.09 5.44 13.99
C PRO A 490 20.16 6.63 13.77
N LEU A 491 18.85 6.40 13.83
CA LEU A 491 17.90 7.50 13.90
C LEU A 491 18.12 8.24 15.22
N SER A 492 18.39 9.54 15.14
CA SER A 492 18.45 10.44 16.28
C SER A 492 17.06 10.59 16.92
N ARG A 493 17.02 11.19 18.12
CA ARG A 493 15.75 11.63 18.71
C ARG A 493 15.04 12.54 17.72
N ALA A 494 13.73 12.33 17.55
CA ALA A 494 12.90 13.16 16.69
C ALA A 494 12.75 14.56 17.30
N ASP A 495 13.00 15.60 16.49
CA ASP A 495 12.87 17.00 16.90
C ASP A 495 11.51 17.57 16.48
N SER A 496 10.83 16.90 15.53
CA SER A 496 9.52 17.29 15.00
C SER A 496 8.61 16.06 14.76
N PRO A 497 7.28 16.24 14.70
CA PRO A 497 6.36 15.19 14.28
C PRO A 497 6.69 14.62 12.89
N SER A 498 7.20 15.45 11.97
CA SER A 498 7.62 15.01 10.63
C SER A 498 8.78 14.01 10.65
N ASP A 499 9.70 14.11 11.61
CA ASP A 499 10.80 13.14 11.72
C ASP A 499 10.28 11.72 11.99
N ILE A 500 9.14 11.62 12.68
CA ILE A 500 8.48 10.36 13.02
C ILE A 500 7.53 9.95 11.89
N LEU A 501 6.55 10.81 11.58
CA LEU A 501 5.44 10.50 10.69
C LEU A 501 5.84 10.39 9.21
N VAL A 502 6.99 10.97 8.83
CA VAL A 502 7.47 11.03 7.45
C VAL A 502 8.81 10.32 7.32
N THR A 503 9.84 10.80 8.01
CA THR A 503 11.22 10.30 7.83
C THR A 503 11.38 8.87 8.36
N ALA A 504 11.04 8.61 9.62
CA ALA A 504 11.15 7.27 10.20
C ALA A 504 10.29 6.24 9.44
N TRP A 505 9.09 6.62 8.99
CA TRP A 505 8.25 5.73 8.17
C TRP A 505 8.84 5.40 6.81
N LEU A 506 9.51 6.36 6.15
CA LEU A 506 10.22 6.10 4.90
C LEU A 506 11.37 5.10 5.10
N HIS A 507 12.08 5.19 6.23
CA HIS A 507 13.13 4.23 6.57
C HIS A 507 12.53 2.85 6.91
N CYS A 508 11.41 2.82 7.65
CA CYS A 508 10.66 1.59 7.92
C CYS A 508 10.32 0.85 6.62
N ARG A 509 9.83 1.60 5.61
CA ARG A 509 9.51 1.06 4.27
C ARG A 509 10.72 0.40 3.62
N TYR A 510 11.88 1.04 3.64
CA TYR A 510 13.11 0.46 3.10
C TYR A 510 13.44 -0.91 3.71
N PHE A 511 13.49 -1.01 5.05
CA PHE A 511 13.87 -2.26 5.70
C PHE A 511 12.81 -3.36 5.58
N VAL A 512 11.52 -3.02 5.64
CA VAL A 512 10.46 -4.02 5.43
C VAL A 512 10.47 -4.53 3.98
N ALA A 513 10.81 -3.70 2.99
CA ALA A 513 10.98 -4.16 1.62
C ALA A 513 12.18 -5.10 1.44
N ARG A 514 13.31 -4.83 2.11
CA ARG A 514 14.43 -5.78 2.14
C ARG A 514 13.99 -7.13 2.70
N TYR A 515 13.21 -7.13 3.78
CA TYR A 515 12.64 -8.35 4.35
C TYR A 515 11.72 -9.07 3.35
N HIS A 516 10.77 -8.38 2.73
CA HIS A 516 9.86 -8.99 1.75
C HIS A 516 10.59 -9.58 0.53
N ILE A 517 11.65 -8.93 0.04
CA ILE A 517 12.44 -9.42 -1.09
C ILE A 517 13.24 -10.68 -0.70
N GLY A 518 13.83 -10.71 0.50
CA GLY A 518 14.63 -11.86 0.97
C GLY A 518 13.81 -13.01 1.59
N ARG A 519 12.55 -12.77 1.97
CA ARG A 519 11.70 -13.76 2.66
C ARG A 519 11.53 -15.10 1.90
N PRO A 520 11.38 -15.13 0.56
CA PRO A 520 11.39 -16.39 -0.18
C PRO A 520 12.67 -17.21 0.03
N LEU A 521 13.83 -16.56 0.24
CA LEU A 521 15.10 -17.26 0.47
C LEU A 521 15.10 -17.92 1.85
N LEU A 522 14.54 -17.24 2.85
CA LEU A 522 14.32 -17.81 4.19
C LEU A 522 13.39 -19.02 4.13
N HIS A 523 12.32 -18.96 3.32
CA HIS A 523 11.46 -20.11 3.05
C HIS A 523 12.24 -21.28 2.45
N ARG A 524 13.09 -21.02 1.44
CA ARG A 524 13.97 -22.06 0.85
C ARG A 524 14.96 -22.60 1.88
N ALA A 525 15.49 -21.76 2.76
CA ALA A 525 16.43 -22.16 3.80
C ALA A 525 15.81 -23.16 4.78
N LEU A 526 14.53 -22.99 5.10
CA LEU A 526 13.78 -23.91 5.95
C LEU A 526 13.39 -25.21 5.22
N GLN A 527 13.03 -25.14 3.93
CA GLN A 527 12.58 -26.32 3.16
C GLN A 527 13.71 -27.20 2.62
N ARG A 528 14.79 -26.59 2.13
CA ARG A 528 15.92 -27.27 1.48
C ARG A 528 17.27 -26.75 1.95
N PRO A 529 17.63 -26.97 3.24
CA PRO A 529 18.89 -26.48 3.81
C PRO A 529 20.13 -26.85 2.99
N SER A 530 20.21 -28.10 2.52
CA SER A 530 21.34 -28.62 1.74
C SER A 530 21.54 -27.97 0.36
N SER A 531 20.55 -27.21 -0.13
CA SER A 531 20.61 -26.54 -1.44
C SER A 531 21.25 -25.15 -1.38
N LEU A 532 21.62 -24.67 -0.18
CA LEU A 532 22.11 -23.33 0.04
C LEU A 532 23.63 -23.24 -0.18
N THR A 533 24.06 -22.14 -0.79
CA THR A 533 25.47 -21.76 -0.91
C THR A 533 25.80 -20.77 0.20
N GLU A 534 27.09 -20.49 0.43
CA GLU A 534 27.50 -19.43 1.36
C GLU A 534 26.96 -18.04 0.94
N GLY A 535 26.82 -17.81 -0.36
CA GLY A 535 26.17 -16.60 -0.88
C GLY A 535 24.71 -16.49 -0.44
N HIS A 536 23.95 -17.59 -0.52
CA HIS A 536 22.57 -17.63 -0.04
C HIS A 536 22.49 -17.40 1.48
N LEU A 537 23.36 -18.04 2.26
CA LEU A 537 23.39 -17.86 3.72
C LEU A 537 23.68 -16.41 4.12
N ARG A 538 24.56 -15.73 3.38
CA ARG A 538 24.82 -14.29 3.58
C ARG A 538 23.58 -13.44 3.31
N LYS A 539 22.87 -13.69 2.20
CA LYS A 539 21.62 -12.98 1.88
C LYS A 539 20.52 -13.23 2.93
N CYS A 540 20.43 -14.45 3.47
CA CYS A 540 19.54 -14.75 4.60
C CYS A 540 19.90 -13.91 5.84
N ARG A 541 21.18 -13.84 6.21
CA ARG A 541 21.65 -12.99 7.33
C ARG A 541 21.35 -11.52 7.10
N ASP A 542 21.58 -11.01 5.88
CA ASP A 542 21.24 -9.62 5.51
C ASP A 542 19.72 -9.35 5.61
N THR A 543 18.89 -10.36 5.35
CA THR A 543 17.43 -10.30 5.48
C THR A 543 17.01 -10.23 6.95
N ILE A 544 17.62 -11.02 7.83
CA ILE A 544 17.39 -10.95 9.28
C ILE A 544 17.93 -9.64 9.87
N ALA A 545 19.10 -9.18 9.42
CA ALA A 545 19.63 -7.88 9.81
C ALA A 545 18.66 -6.74 9.44
N ALA A 546 17.98 -6.83 8.28
CA ALA A 546 16.95 -5.87 7.92
C ALA A 546 15.75 -5.88 8.90
N VAL A 547 15.35 -7.04 9.43
CA VAL A 547 14.31 -7.16 10.47
C VAL A 547 14.74 -6.46 11.77
N LEU A 548 15.97 -6.66 12.22
CA LEU A 548 16.49 -6.03 13.44
C LEU A 548 16.60 -4.50 13.31
N ASN A 549 17.08 -4.03 12.15
CA ASN A 549 17.11 -2.60 11.85
C ASN A 549 15.70 -2.03 11.78
N TRP A 550 14.76 -2.71 11.11
CA TRP A 550 13.36 -2.29 11.03
C TRP A 550 12.74 -2.10 12.41
N ALA A 551 12.94 -3.05 13.34
CA ALA A 551 12.45 -2.94 14.71
C ALA A 551 13.00 -1.72 15.46
N SER A 552 14.27 -1.38 15.25
CA SER A 552 14.89 -0.21 15.87
C SER A 552 14.27 1.10 15.37
N ILE A 553 13.95 1.19 14.09
CA ILE A 553 13.27 2.34 13.50
C ILE A 553 11.81 2.40 13.94
N LEU A 554 11.16 1.24 14.02
CA LEU A 554 9.79 1.14 14.45
C LEU A 554 9.60 1.62 15.90
N GLN A 555 10.60 1.48 16.78
CA GLN A 555 10.57 2.10 18.12
C GLN A 555 10.42 3.63 18.05
N VAL A 556 11.09 4.28 17.11
CA VAL A 556 10.95 5.73 16.87
C VAL A 556 9.57 6.03 16.31
N ALA A 557 9.13 5.28 15.30
CA ALA A 557 7.79 5.45 14.71
C ALA A 557 6.66 5.25 15.74
N ASN A 558 6.84 4.33 16.70
CA ASN A 558 5.87 4.01 17.74
C ASN A 558 5.81 5.07 18.87
N SER A 559 6.70 6.07 18.86
CA SER A 559 6.59 7.21 19.79
C SER A 559 5.34 8.07 19.52
N MET A 560 4.74 7.98 18.33
CA MET A 560 3.43 8.56 17.99
C MET A 560 2.46 7.47 17.51
N LYS A 561 2.30 6.41 18.32
CA LYS A 561 1.52 5.20 17.99
C LYS A 561 0.03 5.44 17.68
N SER A 562 -0.54 6.55 18.14
CA SER A 562 -1.91 6.97 17.81
C SER A 562 -2.01 7.68 16.45
N CYS A 563 -0.93 7.80 15.69
CA CYS A 563 -0.94 8.29 14.32
C CYS A 563 -0.17 7.31 13.41
N ASN A 564 -0.57 6.04 13.48
CA ASN A 564 0.03 4.96 12.72
C ASN A 564 -1.07 4.11 12.06
N PRO A 565 -1.51 4.48 10.83
CA PRO A 565 -2.59 3.76 10.17
C PRO A 565 -2.18 2.33 9.77
N LEU A 566 -0.89 1.99 9.80
CA LEU A 566 -0.39 0.67 9.45
C LEU A 566 -0.17 -0.25 10.66
N ARG A 567 -0.58 0.16 11.87
CA ARG A 567 -0.31 -0.58 13.11
C ARG A 567 -0.75 -2.05 13.06
N PHE A 568 -1.93 -2.34 12.51
CA PHE A 568 -2.40 -3.73 12.30
C PHE A 568 -1.42 -4.56 11.46
N PHE A 569 -0.94 -4.01 10.36
CA PHE A 569 -0.02 -4.70 9.45
C PHE A 569 1.37 -4.84 10.04
N VAL A 570 1.84 -3.84 10.77
CA VAL A 570 3.10 -3.93 11.51
C VAL A 570 3.06 -5.09 12.51
N SER A 571 1.96 -5.24 13.26
CA SER A 571 1.74 -6.39 14.15
C SER A 571 1.82 -7.71 13.38
N GLY A 572 1.09 -7.82 12.27
CA GLY A 572 1.17 -9.02 11.41
C GLY A 572 2.58 -9.31 10.89
N GLN A 573 3.36 -8.31 10.48
CA GLN A 573 4.75 -8.50 10.04
C GLN A 573 5.66 -8.95 11.18
N LEU A 574 5.56 -8.36 12.38
CA LEU A 574 6.31 -8.79 13.55
C LEU A 574 5.97 -10.24 13.91
N PHE A 575 4.69 -10.61 13.90
CA PHE A 575 4.24 -11.98 14.12
C PHE A 575 4.83 -12.96 13.09
N GLY A 576 4.76 -12.64 11.80
CA GLY A 576 5.36 -13.44 10.74
C GLY A 576 6.88 -13.59 10.90
N GLN A 577 7.57 -12.52 11.29
CA GLN A 577 9.01 -12.53 11.58
C GLN A 577 9.35 -13.43 12.77
N ILE A 578 8.56 -13.39 13.85
CA ILE A 578 8.70 -14.30 15.00
C ILE A 578 8.59 -15.76 14.55
N CYS A 579 7.60 -16.09 13.70
CA CYS A 579 7.42 -17.44 13.19
C CYS A 579 8.64 -17.92 12.38
N VAL A 580 9.19 -17.09 11.49
CA VAL A 580 10.39 -17.42 10.70
C VAL A 580 11.61 -17.58 11.61
N ILE A 581 11.84 -16.65 12.52
CA ILE A 581 12.99 -16.65 13.43
C ILE A 581 12.95 -17.87 14.35
N PHE A 582 11.77 -18.20 14.89
CA PHE A 582 11.56 -19.41 15.68
C PHE A 582 12.00 -20.66 14.88
N ALA A 583 11.45 -20.84 13.67
CA ALA A 583 11.75 -22.02 12.85
C ALA A 583 13.24 -22.13 12.46
N LEU A 584 13.90 -20.99 12.20
CA LEU A 584 15.34 -20.96 11.95
C LEU A 584 16.15 -21.35 13.20
N SER A 585 15.76 -20.85 14.38
CA SER A 585 16.46 -21.08 15.65
C SER A 585 16.44 -22.55 16.10
N VAL A 586 15.34 -23.26 15.84
CA VAL A 586 15.17 -24.68 16.21
C VAL A 586 15.55 -25.66 15.10
N SER A 587 16.10 -25.15 13.98
CA SER A 587 16.53 -25.98 12.86
C SER A 587 17.57 -27.01 13.31
N PRO A 588 17.55 -28.27 12.81
CA PRO A 588 18.57 -29.26 13.14
C PRO A 588 19.95 -28.90 12.56
N TYR A 589 20.02 -28.03 11.55
CA TYR A 589 21.25 -27.66 10.86
C TYR A 589 21.90 -26.41 11.48
N GLN A 590 23.15 -26.53 11.94
CA GLN A 590 23.88 -25.41 12.57
C GLN A 590 23.95 -24.17 11.67
N HIS A 591 24.30 -24.34 10.39
CA HIS A 591 24.42 -23.22 9.45
C HIS A 591 23.09 -22.48 9.20
N ILE A 592 21.95 -23.10 9.48
CA ILE A 592 20.63 -22.44 9.45
C ILE A 592 20.38 -21.68 10.74
N ARG A 593 20.74 -22.24 11.90
CA ARG A 593 20.66 -21.53 13.19
C ARG A 593 21.54 -20.28 13.20
N ASP A 594 22.70 -20.34 12.56
CA ASP A 594 23.63 -19.21 12.45
C ASP A 594 23.03 -18.00 11.72
N ILE A 595 21.97 -18.17 10.91
CA ILE A 595 21.26 -17.09 10.22
C ILE A 595 20.63 -16.10 11.21
N VAL A 596 20.19 -16.58 12.38
CA VAL A 596 19.51 -15.79 13.42
C VAL A 596 20.36 -15.57 14.66
N SER A 597 21.68 -15.76 14.55
CA SER A 597 22.62 -15.62 15.67
C SER A 597 22.64 -14.22 16.30
N ASP A 598 22.37 -13.18 15.51
CA ASP A 598 22.29 -11.80 15.97
C ASP A 598 20.94 -11.42 16.62
N VAL A 599 19.95 -12.34 16.62
CA VAL A 599 18.64 -12.07 17.21
C VAL A 599 18.70 -12.21 18.73
N ASP A 600 18.66 -11.07 19.41
CA ASP A 600 18.78 -11.00 20.86
C ASP A 600 17.42 -10.99 21.60
N LEU A 601 17.48 -11.00 22.93
CA LEU A 601 16.30 -10.89 23.80
C LEU A 601 15.61 -9.54 23.65
N LYS A 602 16.36 -8.46 23.33
CA LYS A 602 15.82 -7.10 23.20
C LYS A 602 14.83 -7.02 22.03
N TRP A 603 15.16 -7.60 20.88
CA TRP A 603 14.26 -7.66 19.74
C TRP A 603 13.00 -8.48 20.07
N LYS A 604 13.15 -9.64 20.73
CA LYS A 604 12.01 -10.49 21.12
C LYS A 604 11.05 -9.77 22.07
N SER A 605 11.59 -9.14 23.11
CA SER A 605 10.79 -8.36 24.07
C SER A 605 10.09 -7.19 23.40
N PHE A 606 10.75 -6.50 22.46
CA PHE A 606 10.12 -5.43 21.68
C PHE A 606 8.97 -5.97 20.81
N ALA A 607 9.20 -7.04 20.04
CA ALA A 607 8.20 -7.58 19.13
C ALA A 607 6.98 -8.12 19.89
N LEU A 608 7.19 -8.85 20.99
CA LEU A 608 6.10 -9.30 21.86
C LEU A 608 5.35 -8.14 22.51
N GLY A 609 6.06 -7.15 23.06
CA GLY A 609 5.43 -6.00 23.70
C GLY A 609 4.57 -5.19 22.73
N TYR A 610 5.01 -5.07 21.47
CA TYR A 610 4.22 -4.40 20.42
C TYR A 610 2.92 -5.15 20.10
N LEU A 611 2.97 -6.49 20.04
CA LEU A 611 1.78 -7.32 19.85
C LEU A 611 0.84 -7.21 21.04
N GLU A 612 1.35 -7.35 22.26
CA GLU A 612 0.59 -7.26 23.52
C GLU A 612 -0.17 -5.93 23.63
N GLU A 613 0.50 -4.81 23.32
CA GLU A 613 -0.13 -3.48 23.36
C GLU A 613 -1.30 -3.35 22.37
N SER A 614 -1.18 -3.99 21.20
CA SER A 614 -2.20 -3.93 20.15
C SER A 614 -3.31 -4.98 20.31
N ALA A 615 -3.08 -6.01 21.11
CA ALA A 615 -3.93 -7.20 21.25
C ALA A 615 -5.35 -6.86 21.74
N ALA A 616 -5.47 -5.96 22.72
CA ALA A 616 -6.75 -5.52 23.27
C ALA A 616 -7.71 -4.90 22.23
N HIS A 617 -7.17 -4.46 21.09
CA HIS A 617 -7.91 -3.71 20.07
C HIS A 617 -8.21 -4.52 18.80
N SER A 618 -7.68 -5.74 18.67
CA SER A 618 -7.90 -6.61 17.50
C SER A 618 -7.88 -8.09 17.90
N PRO A 619 -8.96 -8.85 17.61
CA PRO A 619 -8.98 -10.29 17.89
C PRO A 619 -7.93 -11.08 17.11
N THR A 620 -7.54 -10.62 15.91
CA THR A 620 -6.43 -11.23 15.19
C THR A 620 -5.10 -11.01 15.89
N ILE A 621 -4.79 -9.76 16.29
CA ILE A 621 -3.53 -9.47 16.98
C ILE A 621 -3.46 -10.16 18.33
N GLU A 622 -4.59 -10.29 19.05
CA GLU A 622 -4.67 -11.11 20.26
C GLU A 622 -4.30 -12.57 19.98
N GLN A 623 -4.88 -13.17 18.93
CA GLN A 623 -4.55 -14.54 18.53
C GLN A 623 -3.06 -14.69 18.15
N ASP A 624 -2.50 -13.72 17.44
CA ASP A 624 -1.09 -13.65 17.07
C ASP A 624 -0.19 -13.55 18.30
N TYR A 625 -0.56 -12.70 19.27
CA TYR A 625 0.16 -12.52 20.52
C TYR A 625 0.23 -13.81 21.33
N GLN A 626 -0.90 -14.53 21.47
CA GLN A 626 -0.93 -15.81 22.19
C GLN A 626 0.01 -16.85 21.57
N ILE A 627 0.04 -16.94 20.23
CA ILE A 627 0.96 -17.84 19.52
C ILE A 627 2.40 -17.37 19.71
N ALA A 628 2.68 -16.09 19.47
CA ALA A 628 4.01 -15.50 19.57
C ALA A 628 4.63 -15.68 20.97
N LYS A 629 3.82 -15.55 22.02
CA LYS A 629 4.24 -15.74 23.41
C LYS A 629 4.78 -17.15 23.64
N ILE A 630 4.05 -18.18 23.21
CA ILE A 630 4.48 -19.59 23.31
C ILE A 630 5.82 -19.78 22.57
N LEU A 631 5.92 -19.28 21.34
CA LEU A 631 7.12 -19.42 20.53
C LEU A 631 8.34 -18.75 21.19
N CYS A 632 8.19 -17.54 21.72
CA CYS A 632 9.29 -16.81 22.33
C CYS A 632 9.75 -17.40 23.67
N GLU A 633 8.83 -17.97 24.47
CA GLU A 633 9.17 -18.67 25.71
C GLU A 633 10.04 -19.91 25.45
N ASP A 634 9.77 -20.66 24.37
CA ASP A 634 10.52 -21.86 24.03
C ASP A 634 11.88 -21.56 23.40
N ILE A 635 12.05 -20.44 22.69
CA ILE A 635 13.38 -20.00 22.23
C ILE A 635 14.29 -19.69 23.43
N CYS A 636 13.75 -19.26 24.58
CA CYS A 636 14.56 -18.96 25.77
C CYS A 636 15.01 -20.21 26.54
N LYS A 637 14.44 -21.39 26.22
CA LYS A 637 14.79 -22.68 26.85
C LYS A 637 15.76 -23.51 26.00
N SER A 638 15.96 -23.14 24.73
CA SER A 638 16.86 -23.80 23.76
C SER A 638 18.15 -23.02 23.59
#